data_AF-A0A8K0KDK6-F1
#
_entry.id   AF-A0A8K0KDK6-F1
#
_cell.length_a   1.000
_cell.length_b   1.000
_cell.length_c   1.000
_cell.angle_alpha   90.00
_cell.angle_beta   90.00
_cell.angle_gamma   90.00
#
_symmetry.space_group_name_H-M   'P 1'
#
loop_
_entity.id
_entity.type
_entity.pdbx_description
1 polymer ?
#
loop_
_entity_poly.entity_id
_entity_poly.type
_entity_poly.pdbx_seq_one_letter_code
_entity_poly.pdbx_strand_id
1 'polypeptide(L)'
;MYIGHYLKEIMFYQYNNFTGRLTGTQSFQPYFPVNMKPVKGDTPEIVFADSHVTMAKESPPPRRGASGRPVVSIPEHLRQKQALFQRPDGVLIHLKGGPLDKGLFGLTIALCGVGLAMCGKLFYDLSVPKK
;
A
#
# COMPACT_ATOMS: atom_id res chain seq x y z
N MET A 1 -13.26 49.46 25.00
CA MET A 1 -11.79 49.47 25.20
C MET A 1 -11.40 48.26 26.04
N TYR A 2 -11.23 47.08 25.42
CA TYR A 2 -10.64 45.86 26.04
C TYR A 2 -10.23 44.88 24.92
N ILE A 3 -9.25 45.24 24.10
CA ILE A 3 -8.63 44.34 23.10
C ILE A 3 -7.10 44.37 23.28
N GLY A 4 -6.64 44.40 24.54
CA GLY A 4 -5.23 44.67 24.87
C GLY A 4 -4.49 43.57 25.61
N HIS A 5 -5.08 42.40 25.88
CA HIS A 5 -4.52 41.45 26.85
C HIS A 5 -4.34 39.99 26.40
N TYR A 6 -4.50 39.68 25.10
CA TYR A 6 -4.37 38.29 24.59
C TYR A 6 -3.40 38.12 23.41
N LEU A 7 -2.46 39.05 23.22
CA LEU A 7 -1.38 38.93 22.22
C LEU A 7 0.01 38.86 22.86
N LYS A 8 0.09 38.40 24.12
CA LYS A 8 1.36 38.17 24.81
C LYS A 8 1.56 36.67 24.95
N GLU A 9 2.54 36.16 24.20
CA GLU A 9 3.05 34.78 24.18
C GLU A 9 2.30 33.76 23.29
N ILE A 10 2.44 33.87 21.97
CA ILE A 10 2.47 32.63 21.15
C ILE A 10 3.81 31.96 21.47
N MET A 11 3.79 31.00 22.40
CA MET A 11 4.98 30.27 22.81
C MET A 11 5.18 29.07 21.89
N PHE A 12 6.30 29.03 21.17
CA PHE A 12 6.66 27.88 20.33
C PHE A 12 7.36 26.84 21.18
N TYR A 13 7.32 25.56 20.78
CA TYR A 13 7.96 24.48 21.53
C TYR A 13 8.90 23.71 20.60
N GLN A 14 10.09 23.39 21.09
CA GLN A 14 11.11 22.61 20.37
C GLN A 14 11.53 21.40 21.21
N TYR A 15 11.68 20.24 20.54
CA TYR A 15 12.09 19.00 21.20
C TYR A 15 13.60 18.97 21.46
N ASN A 16 13.99 18.76 22.72
CA ASN A 16 15.38 18.58 23.11
C ASN A 16 15.72 17.08 23.13
N ASN A 17 16.52 16.64 22.16
CA ASN A 17 16.92 15.24 22.01
C ASN A 17 17.80 14.70 23.15
N PHE A 18 18.41 15.57 23.96
CA PHE A 18 19.25 15.14 25.08
C PHE A 18 18.43 14.83 26.34
N THR A 19 17.39 15.64 26.61
CA THR A 19 16.53 15.48 27.81
C THR A 19 15.20 14.81 27.52
N GLY A 20 14.87 14.63 26.23
CA GLY A 20 13.60 14.03 25.78
C GLY A 20 12.37 14.89 26.04
N ARG A 21 12.53 16.17 26.41
CA ARG A 21 11.43 17.08 26.76
C ARG A 21 11.28 18.22 25.75
N LEU A 22 10.04 18.70 25.61
CA LEU A 22 9.74 19.91 24.84
C LEU A 22 10.11 21.14 25.67
N THR A 23 10.88 22.05 25.09
CA THR A 23 11.30 23.32 25.72
C THR A 23 10.71 24.48 24.94
N GLY A 24 10.30 25.55 25.63
CA GLY A 24 9.78 26.75 24.98
C GLY A 24 10.86 27.44 24.13
N THR A 25 10.52 27.81 22.91
CA THR A 25 11.34 28.57 21.96
C THR A 25 10.54 29.75 21.42
N GLN A 26 11.23 30.83 21.03
CA GLN A 26 10.60 32.04 20.48
C GLN A 26 10.52 32.03 18.94
N SER A 27 10.99 30.96 18.29
CA SER A 27 10.98 30.82 16.82
C SER A 27 9.75 30.07 16.30
N PHE A 28 9.03 30.65 15.33
CA PHE A 28 7.83 30.11 14.63
C PHE A 28 8.08 28.83 13.79
N GLN A 29 9.16 28.07 14.02
CA GLN A 29 9.48 26.88 13.22
C GLN A 29 9.16 25.52 13.90
N PRO A 30 7.94 25.22 14.40
CA PRO A 30 7.65 23.89 14.93
C PRO A 30 7.08 22.89 13.90
N TYR A 31 6.87 23.24 12.63
CA TYR A 31 6.15 22.37 11.67
C TYR A 31 6.92 21.87 10.44
N PHE A 32 8.19 22.24 10.27
CA PHE A 32 9.04 21.66 9.22
C PHE A 32 10.28 21.03 9.86
N PRO A 33 10.65 19.78 9.57
CA PRO A 33 11.89 19.21 10.10
C PRO A 33 13.10 19.93 9.47
N VAL A 34 13.68 20.89 10.18
CA VAL A 34 14.76 21.81 9.73
C VAL A 34 16.12 21.14 9.49
N ASN A 35 16.22 19.81 9.46
CA ASN A 35 17.52 19.13 9.35
C ASN A 35 17.55 18.07 8.24
N MET A 36 16.99 18.33 7.06
CA MET A 36 17.43 17.60 5.87
C MET A 36 18.69 18.27 5.34
N LYS A 37 19.86 17.67 5.60
CA LYS A 37 21.06 18.02 4.84
C LYS A 37 20.75 17.69 3.38
N PRO A 38 20.79 18.64 2.44
CA PRO A 38 20.58 18.32 1.03
C PRO A 38 21.65 17.33 0.61
N VAL A 39 21.24 16.17 0.11
CA VAL A 39 22.14 15.22 -0.53
C VAL A 39 22.71 15.95 -1.74
N LYS A 40 24.02 16.22 -1.74
CA LYS A 40 24.71 16.71 -2.94
C LYS A 40 24.84 15.52 -3.89
N GLY A 41 23.88 15.39 -4.79
CA GLY A 41 23.84 14.42 -5.86
C GLY A 41 22.74 14.83 -6.81
N ASP A 42 22.98 14.69 -8.11
CA ASP A 42 22.00 15.03 -9.14
C ASP A 42 20.66 14.38 -8.81
N THR A 43 19.59 15.17 -8.86
CA THR A 43 18.23 14.69 -8.64
C THR A 43 18.02 13.44 -9.50
N PRO A 44 17.71 12.27 -8.90
CA PRO A 44 17.44 11.10 -9.72
C PRO A 44 16.23 11.44 -10.60
N GLU A 45 16.41 11.29 -11.91
CA GLU A 45 15.35 11.51 -12.89
C GLU A 45 14.13 10.66 -12.50
N ILE A 46 13.00 11.33 -12.26
CA ILE A 46 11.73 10.64 -11.98
C ILE A 46 11.24 10.09 -13.32
N VAL A 47 11.70 8.89 -13.68
CA VAL A 47 11.17 8.16 -14.82
C VAL A 47 9.79 7.63 -14.43
N PHE A 48 8.74 8.30 -14.88
CA PHE A 48 7.36 7.82 -14.75
C PHE A 48 7.19 6.56 -15.60
N ALA A 49 6.60 5.53 -14.99
CA ALA A 49 6.51 4.16 -15.50
C ALA A 49 5.53 3.97 -16.67
N ASP A 50 5.46 4.92 -17.60
CA ASP A 50 4.53 4.86 -18.70
C ASP A 50 5.12 4.10 -19.90
N SER A 51 4.40 3.03 -20.26
CA SER A 51 4.42 2.23 -21.50
C SER A 51 5.55 1.23 -21.77
N HIS A 52 6.72 1.30 -21.12
CA HIS A 52 7.78 0.28 -21.31
C HIS A 52 8.37 -0.21 -19.99
N VAL A 53 7.60 -1.03 -19.26
CA VAL A 53 8.08 -1.72 -18.05
C VAL A 53 9.15 -2.73 -18.45
N THR A 54 10.40 -2.30 -18.44
CA THR A 54 11.54 -3.22 -18.36
C THR A 54 11.49 -3.81 -16.96
N MET A 55 11.18 -5.09 -16.85
CA MET A 55 11.19 -5.81 -15.58
C MET A 55 12.56 -5.58 -14.92
N ALA A 56 12.57 -4.91 -13.77
CA ALA A 56 13.80 -4.68 -13.02
C ALA A 56 14.47 -6.05 -12.79
N LYS A 57 15.69 -6.20 -13.30
CA LYS A 57 16.49 -7.40 -13.03
C LYS A 57 16.69 -7.47 -11.52
N GLU A 58 16.18 -8.54 -10.92
CA GLU A 58 16.17 -8.73 -9.46
C GLU A 58 17.59 -8.50 -8.91
N SER A 59 17.74 -7.43 -8.12
CA SER A 59 18.99 -7.19 -7.41
C SER A 59 19.23 -8.35 -6.44
N PRO A 60 20.46 -8.89 -6.33
CA PRO A 60 20.74 -9.97 -5.40
C PRO A 60 20.25 -9.57 -4.00
N PRO A 61 19.64 -10.51 -3.24
CA PRO A 61 19.01 -10.19 -1.97
C PRO A 61 20.03 -9.49 -1.08
N PRO A 62 19.71 -8.30 -0.54
CA PRO A 62 20.68 -7.55 0.24
C PRO A 62 21.07 -8.38 1.46
N ARG A 63 22.36 -8.62 1.68
CA ARG A 63 22.85 -9.44 2.82
C ARG A 63 22.46 -8.84 4.18
N ARG A 64 22.03 -7.58 4.19
CA ARG A 64 21.51 -6.84 5.34
C ARG A 64 20.25 -6.09 4.91
N GLY A 65 19.18 -6.18 5.70
CA GLY A 65 17.99 -5.37 5.47
C GLY A 65 18.32 -3.88 5.55
N ALA A 66 17.39 -3.01 5.14
CA ALA A 66 17.57 -1.54 5.17
C ALA A 66 17.98 -0.98 6.55
N SER A 67 17.76 -1.75 7.62
CA SER A 67 18.14 -1.45 9.01
C SER A 67 19.52 -2.00 9.44
N GLY A 68 20.31 -2.57 8.53
CA GLY A 68 21.61 -3.19 8.84
C GLY A 68 21.52 -4.56 9.52
N ARG A 69 20.32 -5.04 9.83
CA ARG A 69 20.06 -6.36 10.45
C ARG A 69 20.25 -7.49 9.43
N PRO A 70 20.71 -8.68 9.86
CA PRO A 70 20.77 -9.85 8.98
C PRO A 70 19.37 -10.12 8.43
N VAL A 71 19.27 -10.38 7.13
CA VAL A 71 18.01 -10.79 6.52
C VAL A 71 17.59 -12.10 7.19
N VAL A 72 16.47 -12.06 7.90
CA VAL A 72 15.88 -13.23 8.53
C VAL A 72 15.57 -14.24 7.42
N SER A 73 16.04 -15.47 7.60
CA SER A 73 15.77 -16.56 6.65
C SER A 73 14.26 -16.74 6.50
N ILE A 74 13.75 -16.55 5.28
CA ILE A 74 12.34 -16.81 4.97
C ILE A 74 12.11 -18.31 5.13
N PRO A 75 11.07 -18.74 5.88
CA PRO A 75 10.67 -20.15 5.93
C PRO A 75 10.47 -20.74 4.53
N GLU A 76 10.94 -21.98 4.31
CA GLU A 76 10.93 -22.62 2.98
C GLU A 76 9.53 -22.66 2.33
N HIS A 77 8.47 -22.84 3.12
CA HIS A 77 7.09 -22.82 2.60
C HIS A 77 6.69 -21.45 2.02
N LEU A 78 7.15 -20.34 2.61
CA LEU A 78 6.89 -18.99 2.10
C LEU A 78 7.71 -18.73 0.83
N ARG A 79 8.96 -19.21 0.78
CA ARG A 79 9.79 -19.09 -0.42
C ARG A 79 9.15 -19.80 -1.61
N GLN A 80 8.60 -21.01 -1.41
CA GLN A 80 7.88 -21.74 -2.45
C GLN A 80 6.64 -20.98 -2.93
N LYS A 81 5.88 -20.39 -2.02
CA LYS A 81 4.70 -19.56 -2.37
C LYS A 81 5.11 -18.30 -3.12
N GLN A 82 6.16 -17.60 -2.67
CA GLN A 82 6.71 -16.44 -3.37
C GLN A 82 7.12 -16.80 -4.79
N ALA A 83 7.88 -17.89 -4.96
CA ALA A 83 8.27 -18.38 -6.28
C ALA A 83 7.07 -18.72 -7.17
N LEU A 84 6.02 -19.33 -6.62
CA LEU A 84 4.80 -19.64 -7.36
C LEU A 84 4.08 -18.37 -7.84
N PHE A 85 3.88 -17.39 -6.96
CA PHE A 85 3.09 -16.19 -7.27
C PHE A 85 3.88 -15.14 -8.07
N GLN A 86 5.21 -15.09 -7.95
CA GLN A 86 6.07 -14.15 -8.67
C GLN A 86 6.49 -14.64 -10.06
N ARG A 87 6.12 -15.87 -10.45
CA ARG A 87 6.48 -16.46 -11.74
C ARG A 87 5.92 -15.62 -12.92
N PRO A 88 6.69 -15.24 -13.94
CA PRO A 88 6.24 -14.34 -15.00
C PRO A 88 5.44 -15.07 -16.10
N ASP A 89 4.31 -15.67 -15.74
CA ASP A 89 3.52 -16.54 -16.65
C ASP A 89 2.37 -15.83 -17.36
N GLY A 90 2.12 -14.56 -17.03
CA GLY A 90 0.92 -13.82 -17.48
C GLY A 90 -0.41 -14.34 -16.91
N VAL A 91 -0.41 -15.37 -16.07
CA VAL A 91 -1.62 -15.90 -15.42
C VAL A 91 -2.13 -14.92 -14.36
N LEU A 92 -3.43 -14.65 -14.37
CA LEU A 92 -4.10 -13.79 -13.40
C LEU A 92 -3.92 -14.33 -11.97
N ILE A 93 -3.80 -13.41 -11.01
CA ILE A 93 -3.47 -13.74 -9.61
C ILE A 93 -4.44 -14.74 -8.97
N HIS A 94 -5.72 -14.68 -9.32
CA HIS A 94 -6.78 -15.54 -8.77
C HIS A 94 -6.86 -16.93 -9.44
N LEU A 95 -6.08 -17.20 -10.48
CA LEU A 95 -5.94 -18.52 -11.13
C LEU A 95 -4.54 -19.11 -10.94
N LYS A 96 -3.67 -18.41 -10.21
CA LYS A 96 -2.23 -18.70 -10.09
C LYS A 96 -1.96 -19.94 -9.25
N GLY A 97 -2.86 -20.31 -8.33
CA GLY A 97 -2.79 -21.51 -7.51
C GLY A 97 -3.11 -22.81 -8.24
N GLY A 98 -3.55 -22.74 -9.50
CA GLY A 98 -3.62 -23.89 -10.41
C GLY A 98 -5.04 -24.39 -10.68
N PRO A 99 -5.23 -25.72 -10.93
CA PRO A 99 -6.51 -26.26 -11.35
C PRO A 99 -7.65 -26.09 -10.34
N LEU A 100 -7.35 -26.11 -9.03
CA LEU A 100 -8.35 -25.89 -7.98
C LEU A 100 -8.95 -24.49 -8.07
N ASP A 101 -8.13 -23.47 -8.26
CA ASP A 101 -8.58 -22.08 -8.42
C ASP A 101 -9.53 -21.94 -9.60
N LYS A 102 -9.21 -22.60 -10.73
CA LYS A 102 -10.07 -22.61 -11.93
C LYS A 102 -11.41 -23.30 -11.67
N GLY A 103 -11.40 -24.44 -10.99
CA GLY A 103 -12.62 -25.16 -10.64
C GLY A 103 -13.51 -24.36 -9.70
N LEU A 104 -12.92 -23.75 -8.67
CA LEU A 104 -13.64 -22.92 -7.71
C LEU A 104 -14.23 -21.67 -8.38
N PHE A 105 -13.44 -20.98 -9.22
CA PHE A 105 -13.92 -19.84 -9.99
C PHE A 105 -15.09 -20.22 -10.92
N GLY A 106 -14.95 -21.34 -11.65
CA GLY A 106 -16.01 -21.84 -12.52
C GLY A 106 -17.30 -22.15 -11.75
N LEU A 107 -17.19 -22.77 -10.57
CA LEU A 107 -18.33 -23.03 -9.70
C LEU A 107 -19.01 -21.74 -9.25
N THR A 108 -18.24 -20.73 -8.82
CA THR A 108 -18.78 -19.43 -8.43
C THR A 108 -19.56 -18.78 -9.57
N ILE A 109 -19.00 -18.74 -10.78
CA ILE A 109 -19.67 -18.17 -11.96
C ILE A 109 -20.97 -18.94 -12.28
N ALA A 110 -20.95 -20.27 -12.18
CA ALA A 110 -22.14 -21.09 -12.40
C ALA A 110 -23.24 -20.77 -11.39
N LEU A 111 -22.92 -20.70 -10.10
CA LEU A 111 -23.87 -20.36 -9.04
C LEU A 111 -24.43 -18.95 -9.23
N CYS A 112 -23.59 -17.96 -9.57
CA CYS A 112 -24.04 -16.61 -9.86
C CYS A 112 -24.98 -16.57 -11.07
N GLY A 113 -24.67 -17.31 -12.14
CA GLY A 113 -25.55 -17.41 -13.32
C GLY A 113 -26.91 -18.00 -12.99
N VAL A 114 -26.95 -19.09 -12.21
CA VAL A 114 -28.21 -19.69 -11.73
C VAL A 114 -28.99 -18.72 -10.84
N GLY A 115 -28.32 -18.05 -9.91
CA GLY A 115 -28.94 -17.05 -9.03
C GLY A 115 -29.57 -15.90 -9.81
N LEU A 116 -28.85 -15.35 -10.80
CA LEU A 116 -29.37 -14.29 -11.67
C LEU A 116 -30.57 -14.74 -12.49
N ALA A 117 -30.55 -15.97 -13.03
CA ALA A 117 -31.68 -16.53 -13.75
C ALA A 117 -32.93 -16.68 -12.86
N MET A 118 -32.76 -17.14 -11.61
CA MET A 118 -33.86 -17.23 -10.65
C MET A 118 -34.40 -15.85 -10.27
N CYS A 119 -33.53 -14.87 -10.04
CA CYS A 119 -33.95 -13.48 -9.82
C CYS A 119 -34.75 -12.93 -11.01
N GLY A 120 -34.31 -13.21 -12.24
CA GLY A 120 -35.02 -12.83 -13.46
C GLY A 120 -36.40 -13.48 -13.56
N LYS A 121 -36.51 -14.78 -13.26
CA LYS A 121 -37.80 -15.50 -13.20
C LYS A 121 -38.71 -14.89 -12.15
N LEU A 122 -38.21 -14.64 -10.94
CA LEU A 122 -38.96 -14.01 -9.86
C LEU A 122 -39.47 -12.63 -10.27
N PHE A 123 -38.61 -11.81 -10.87
CA PHE A 123 -38.98 -10.49 -11.36
C PHE A 123 -40.07 -10.56 -12.43
N TYR A 124 -39.98 -11.50 -13.38
CA TYR A 124 -41.01 -11.72 -14.39
C TYR A 124 -42.36 -12.14 -13.78
N ASP A 125 -42.33 -13.10 -12.85
CA ASP A 125 -43.52 -13.60 -12.18
C ASP A 125 -44.24 -12.51 -11.36
N LEU A 126 -43.50 -11.53 -10.84
CA LEU A 126 -44.04 -10.40 -10.08
C LEU A 126 -44.44 -9.20 -10.95
N SER A 127 -43.78 -9.00 -12.10
CA SER A 127 -44.02 -7.84 -12.97
C SER A 127 -45.14 -8.05 -13.97
N VAL A 128 -45.40 -9.30 -14.39
CA VAL A 128 -46.45 -9.61 -15.35
C VAL A 128 -47.65 -10.25 -14.64
N PRO A 129 -48.83 -9.62 -14.66
CA PRO A 129 -50.03 -10.21 -14.09
C PRO A 129 -50.39 -11.48 -14.88
N LYS A 130 -50.47 -12.61 -14.17
CA LYS A 130 -50.92 -13.87 -14.74
C LYS A 130 -52.45 -13.84 -14.80
N LYS A 131 -53.00 -14.02 -16.01
CA LYS A 131 -54.43 -14.19 -16.23
C LYS A 131 -54.93 -15.52 -15.68
#